data_AF-A0AA96NSP2-F1
#
_entry.id   AF-A0AA96NSP2-F1
#
_cell.length_a   1.000
_cell.length_b   1.000
_cell.length_c   1.000
_cell.angle_alpha   90.00
_cell.angle_beta   90.00
_cell.angle_gamma   90.00
#
_symmetry.space_group_name_H-M   'P 1'
#
loop_
_entity.id
_entity.type
_entity.pdbx_description
1 polymer ?
#
loop_
_entity_poly.entity_id
_entity_poly.type
_entity_poly.pdbx_seq_one_letter_code
_entity_poly.pdbx_strand_id
1 'polypeptide(L)' 'MAEDKQNAAYENALRQLDELITHLRSSGEVSCAVAEQEDLMLIRLADLKIDLRPNDEKAIADIDRFYRRHLGGK' A
#
# COMPACT_ATOMS: atom_id res chain seq x y z
N MET A 1 -25.12 8.79 -3.99
CA MET A 1 -23.92 9.65 -4.07
C MET A 1 -22.82 9.28 -3.06
N ALA A 2 -23.01 8.27 -2.18
CA ALA A 2 -21.97 7.82 -1.24
C ALA A 2 -21.04 6.76 -1.86
N GLU A 3 -21.58 5.86 -2.70
CA GLU A 3 -20.82 4.77 -3.36
C GLU A 3 -19.68 5.29 -4.25
N ASP A 4 -19.89 6.40 -4.97
CA ASP A 4 -18.87 6.99 -5.85
C ASP A 4 -17.62 7.48 -5.09
N LYS A 5 -17.83 8.06 -3.90
CA LYS A 5 -16.72 8.52 -3.04
C LYS A 5 -15.96 7.37 -2.42
N GLN A 6 -16.65 6.30 -2.03
CA GLN A 6 -16.03 5.10 -1.48
C GLN A 6 -15.23 4.35 -2.57
N ASN A 7 -15.76 4.29 -3.79
CA ASN A 7 -15.04 3.70 -4.92
C ASN A 7 -13.77 4.49 -5.26
N ALA A 8 -13.85 5.82 -5.29
CA ALA A 8 -12.67 6.67 -5.51
C ALA A 8 -11.60 6.52 -4.42
N ALA A 9 -12.01 6.41 -3.15
CA ALA A 9 -11.09 6.19 -2.04
C ALA A 9 -10.43 4.80 -2.09
N TYR A 10 -11.19 3.79 -2.47
CA TYR A 10 -10.72 2.44 -2.70
C TYR A 10 -9.72 2.35 -3.86
N GLU A 11 -10.06 2.92 -5.02
CA GLU A 11 -9.17 2.97 -6.18
C GLU A 11 -7.87 3.73 -5.86
N ASN A 12 -7.97 4.82 -5.08
CA ASN A 12 -6.79 5.53 -4.59
C ASN A 12 -5.93 4.65 -3.67
N ALA A 13 -6.53 3.92 -2.74
CA ALA A 13 -5.79 3.00 -1.87
C ALA A 13 -5.11 1.87 -2.66
N LEU A 14 -5.77 1.30 -3.67
CA LEU A 14 -5.16 0.32 -4.56
C LEU A 14 -3.94 0.88 -5.30
N ARG A 15 -4.04 2.12 -5.78
CA ARG A 15 -2.93 2.81 -6.43
C ARG A 15 -1.78 3.08 -5.46
N GLN A 16 -2.09 3.50 -4.24
CA GLN A 16 -1.09 3.71 -3.19
C GLN A 16 -0.34 2.41 -2.84
N LEU A 17 -1.04 1.28 -2.75
CA LEU A 17 -0.43 -0.04 -2.56
C LEU A 17 0.51 -0.42 -3.71
N ASP A 18 0.11 -0.17 -4.95
CA ASP A 18 0.92 -0.46 -6.13
C ASP A 18 2.22 0.36 -6.18
N GLU A 19 2.12 1.65 -5.84
CA GLU A 19 3.28 2.54 -5.73
C GLU A 19 4.21 2.14 -4.58
N LEU A 20 3.68 1.72 -3.43
CA LEU A 20 4.49 1.20 -2.32
C LEU A 20 5.25 -0.06 -2.71
N ILE A 21 4.57 -1.01 -3.35
CA ILE A 21 5.18 -2.25 -3.86
C ILE A 21 6.30 -1.93 -4.85
N THR A 22 6.04 -1.00 -5.77
CA THR A 22 7.01 -0.58 -6.78
C THR A 22 8.19 0.14 -6.14
N HIS A 23 7.95 1.03 -5.18
CA HIS A 23 9.00 1.77 -4.48
C HIS A 23 9.90 0.84 -3.67
N LEU A 24 9.34 -0.12 -2.94
CA LEU A 24 10.11 -1.12 -2.20
C LEU A 24 10.97 -1.97 -3.17
N ARG A 25 10.37 -2.49 -4.25
CA ARG A 25 11.12 -3.22 -5.28
C ARG A 25 12.22 -2.40 -5.95
N SER A 26 11.98 -1.09 -6.14
CA SER A 26 12.94 -0.17 -6.76
C SER A 26 14.00 0.35 -5.79
N SER A 27 13.71 0.36 -4.49
CA SER A 27 14.62 0.85 -3.45
C SER A 27 15.58 -0.23 -2.96
N GLY A 28 15.45 -1.48 -3.44
CA GLY A 28 16.21 -2.65 -3.02
C GLY A 28 17.67 -2.34 -2.72
N GLU A 29 17.95 -1.99 -1.47
CA GLU A 29 19.29 -1.81 -0.97
C GLU A 29 19.91 -3.19 -0.78
N VAL A 30 21.14 -3.36 -1.24
CA VAL A 30 21.87 -4.62 -1.38
C VAL A 30 22.36 -5.14 -0.03
N SER A 31 21.45 -5.37 0.90
CA SER A 31 21.75 -5.99 2.19
C SER A 31 20.79 -7.15 2.42
N CYS A 32 21.30 -8.38 2.47
CA CYS A 32 20.48 -9.60 2.56
C CYS A 32 19.45 -9.57 3.71
N ALA A 33 19.76 -8.91 4.82
CA ALA A 33 18.83 -8.81 5.95
C ALA A 33 17.63 -7.88 5.66
N VAL A 34 17.81 -6.87 4.82
CA VAL A 34 16.75 -5.95 4.40
C VAL A 34 15.88 -6.61 3.35
N ALA A 35 16.46 -7.42 2.46
CA ALA A 35 15.72 -8.15 1.42
C ALA A 35 14.65 -9.11 1.97
N GLU A 36 14.90 -9.83 3.07
CA GLU A 36 13.89 -10.71 3.68
C GLU A 36 12.75 -9.91 4.32
N GLN A 37 13.06 -8.78 4.96
CA GLN A 37 12.04 -7.90 5.54
C GLN A 37 11.21 -7.20 4.46
N GLU A 38 11.84 -6.80 3.36
CA GLU A 38 11.17 -6.23 2.19
C GLU A 38 10.26 -7.26 1.51
N ASP A 39 10.70 -8.51 1.35
CA ASP A 39 9.87 -9.57 0.75
C ASP A 39 8.62 -9.86 1.59
N LEU A 40 8.76 -9.96 2.93
CA LEU A 40 7.61 -10.09 3.83
C LEU A 40 6.66 -8.88 3.77
N MET A 41 7.20 -7.67 3.64
CA MET A 41 6.37 -6.47 3.44
C MET A 41 5.63 -6.51 2.10
N LEU A 42 6.30 -6.91 1.02
CA LEU A 42 5.70 -7.04 -0.31
C LEU A 42 4.57 -8.08 -0.32
N ILE A 43 4.78 -9.24 0.32
CA ILE A 43 3.74 -10.26 0.47
C ILE A 43 2.54 -9.70 1.24
N ARG A 44 2.77 -9.00 2.36
CA ARG A 44 1.68 -8.39 3.15
C ARG A 44 0.92 -7.33 2.37
N LEU A 45 1.60 -6.48 1.60
CA LEU A 45 0.94 -5.45 0.78
C LEU A 45 0.14 -6.07 -0.37
N ALA A 46 0.64 -7.15 -0.96
CA ALA A 46 -0.07 -7.88 -2.02
C ALA A 46 -1.32 -8.59 -1.46
N ASP A 47 -1.22 -9.22 -0.30
CA ASP A 47 -2.35 -9.84 0.40
C ASP A 47 -3.42 -8.80 0.77
N LEU A 48 -2.98 -7.67 1.33
CA LEU A 48 -3.87 -6.55 1.66
C LEU A 48 -4.56 -5.99 0.41
N LYS A 49 -3.88 -5.92 -0.75
CA LYS A 49 -4.49 -5.50 -2.03
C LYS A 49 -5.61 -6.43 -2.48
N ILE A 50 -5.51 -7.72 -2.19
CA ILE A 50 -6.51 -8.74 -2.56
C ILE A 50 -7.69 -8.71 -1.58
N ASP A 51 -7.42 -8.53 -0.28
CA ASP A 51 -8.46 -8.52 0.76
C ASP A 51 -9.20 -7.17 0.86
N LEU A 52 -8.57 -6.06 0.40
CA LEU A 52 -9.14 -4.72 0.48
C LEU A 52 -10.51 -4.65 -0.20
N ARG A 53 -11.49 -4.10 0.52
CA ARG A 53 -12.83 -3.85 0.00
C ARG A 53 -13.13 -2.36 -0.05
N PRO A 54 -14.02 -1.91 -0.94
CA PRO A 54 -14.40 -0.52 -1.01
C PRO A 54 -15.14 0.00 0.24
N ASN A 55 -15.70 -0.91 1.04
CA ASN A 55 -16.37 -0.56 2.29
C ASN A 55 -15.44 -0.62 3.52
N ASP A 56 -14.17 -1.00 3.34
CA ASP A 56 -13.17 -1.09 4.41
C ASP A 56 -12.46 0.26 4.60
N GLU A 57 -13.22 1.26 5.08
CA GLU A 57 -12.72 2.62 5.30
C GLU A 57 -11.50 2.67 6.22
N LYS A 58 -11.44 1.77 7.20
CA LYS A 58 -10.31 1.66 8.13
C LYS A 58 -9.04 1.19 7.42
N ALA A 59 -9.14 0.20 6.54
CA ALA A 59 -8.00 -0.30 5.78
C ALA A 59 -7.52 0.76 4.79
N ILE A 60 -8.44 1.43 4.09
CA ILE A 60 -8.14 2.56 3.19
C ILE A 60 -7.39 3.67 3.93
N ALA A 61 -7.85 4.06 5.12
CA ALA A 61 -7.20 5.09 5.92
C ALA A 61 -5.81 4.65 6.44
N ASP A 62 -5.65 3.37 6.79
CA ASP A 62 -4.36 2.82 7.23
C ASP A 62 -3.35 2.81 6.07
N ILE A 63 -3.79 2.42 4.86
CA ILE A 63 -3.00 2.48 3.63
C ILE A 63 -2.56 3.91 3.33
N ASP A 64 -3.46 4.91 3.39
CA ASP A 64 -3.09 6.31 3.16
C ASP A 64 -2.02 6.79 4.14
N ARG A 65 -2.18 6.45 5.42
CA ARG A 65 -1.22 6.81 6.47
C ARG A 65 0.13 6.14 6.25
N PHE A 66 0.12 4.86 5.88
CA PHE A 66 1.35 4.10 5.59
C PHE A 66 2.04 4.63 4.33
N TYR A 67 1.28 4.91 3.28
CA TYR A 67 1.75 5.55 2.05
C TYR A 67 2.43 6.88 2.34
N ARG A 68 1.79 7.77 3.11
CA ARG A 68 2.38 9.07 3.48
C ARG A 68 3.64 8.94 4.34
N ARG A 69 3.71 7.92 5.19
CA ARG A 69 4.91 7.67 6.00
C ARG A 69 6.10 7.21 5.14
N HIS A 70 5.86 6.37 4.14
CA HIS A 70 6.92 5.80 3.30
C HIS A 70 7.26 6.67 2.07
N LEU A 71 6.28 7.33 1.47
CA LEU A 71 6.40 8.09 0.22
C LEU A 71 6.09 9.59 0.38
N GLY A 72 5.40 10.00 1.44
CA GLY A 72 4.98 11.40 1.67
C GLY A 72 6.04 12.32 2.27
N GLY A 73 7.29 11.85 2.41
CA GLY A 73 8.44 12.63 2.88
C GLY A 73 9.25 13.26 1.74
N LYS A 74 8.59 13.71 0.67
CA LYS A 74 9.24 14.41 -0.45
C LYS A 74 8.88 15.89 -0.48
#